data_AF-A0A7W6D5R8-F1
#
_entry.id   AF-A0A7W6D5R8-F1
#
_cell.length_a   1.000
_cell.length_b   1.000
_cell.length_c   1.000
_cell.angle_alpha   90.00
_cell.angle_beta   90.00
_cell.angle_gamma   90.00
#
_symmetry.space_group_name_H-M   'P 1'
#
loop_
_entity.id
_entity.type
_entity.pdbx_description
1 polymer ?
#
loop_
_entity_poly.entity_id
_entity_poly.type
_entity_poly.pdbx_seq_one_letter_code
_entity_poly.pdbx_strand_id
1 'polypeptide(L)'
;MQQFNNGKPYHGSPDVEGGKLRGATVDTDYFYFFCPKCPDDQIVRVLEHGIHAQQAVNPYNDQCHSVAKNGFTLAFRIHCDSCGFEDFIKISNTGWQGGRAVDMRNSSP
;
A
#
# COMPACT_ATOMS: atom_id res chain seq x y z
N MET A 1 -12.05 -3.60 19.65
CA MET A 1 -11.58 -3.50 18.26
C MET A 1 -10.90 -4.80 17.90
N GLN A 2 -11.27 -5.44 16.78
CA GLN A 2 -10.52 -6.59 16.27
C GLN A 2 -9.15 -6.11 15.76
N GLN A 3 -8.11 -6.88 16.04
CA GLN A 3 -6.78 -6.63 15.47
C GLN A 3 -6.79 -7.00 13.99
N PHE A 4 -6.14 -6.18 13.17
CA PHE A 4 -5.98 -6.46 11.74
C PHE A 4 -5.39 -7.87 11.51
N ASN A 5 -5.90 -8.59 10.52
CA ASN A 5 -5.50 -9.95 10.19
C ASN A 5 -5.60 -10.91 11.39
N ASN A 6 -6.58 -10.70 12.27
CA ASN A 6 -6.74 -11.44 13.53
C ASN A 6 -5.48 -11.44 14.41
N GLY A 7 -4.65 -10.39 14.32
CA GLY A 7 -3.38 -10.29 15.05
C GLY A 7 -2.25 -11.18 14.50
N LYS A 8 -2.47 -11.91 13.40
CA LYS A 8 -1.43 -12.75 12.79
C LYS A 8 -0.44 -11.89 11.99
N PRO A 9 0.86 -12.28 11.96
CA PRO A 9 1.84 -11.64 11.07
C PRO A 9 1.39 -11.62 9.63
N TYR A 10 1.75 -10.57 8.90
CA TYR A 10 1.39 -10.38 7.50
C TYR A 10 2.47 -9.60 6.75
N HIS A 11 2.60 -9.88 5.47
CA HIS A 11 3.54 -9.24 4.57
C HIS A 11 3.01 -9.33 3.14
N GLY A 12 3.42 -8.38 2.28
CA GLY A 12 3.10 -8.47 0.86
C GLY A 12 3.94 -9.58 0.23
N SER A 13 3.36 -10.39 -0.64
CA SER A 13 4.14 -11.41 -1.36
C SER A 13 5.04 -10.77 -2.44
N PRO A 14 5.96 -11.55 -3.03
CA PRO A 14 6.73 -11.10 -4.19
C PRO A 14 5.90 -10.65 -5.38
N ASP A 15 4.59 -10.99 -5.45
CA ASP A 15 3.67 -10.52 -6.48
C ASP A 15 3.17 -9.09 -6.23
N VAL A 16 3.26 -8.60 -4.99
CA VAL A 16 2.95 -7.23 -4.60
C VAL A 16 4.21 -6.36 -4.59
N GLU A 17 5.33 -6.93 -4.19
CA GLU A 17 6.60 -6.21 -4.07
C GLU A 17 7.24 -5.88 -5.43
N GLY A 18 8.30 -5.06 -5.39
CA GLY A 18 9.11 -4.74 -6.57
C GLY A 18 8.38 -3.92 -7.65
N GLY A 19 7.22 -3.34 -7.33
CA GLY A 19 6.41 -2.56 -8.26
C GLY A 19 5.51 -3.39 -9.18
N LYS A 20 5.24 -4.65 -8.82
CA LYS A 20 4.37 -5.54 -9.60
C LYS A 20 2.89 -5.26 -9.40
N LEU A 21 2.47 -4.94 -8.17
CA LEU A 21 1.11 -4.44 -7.94
C LEU A 21 1.01 -2.98 -8.39
N ARG A 22 0.02 -2.71 -9.23
CA ARG A 22 -0.31 -1.37 -9.74
C ARG A 22 -1.70 -0.96 -9.29
N GLY A 23 -2.04 0.29 -9.55
CA GLY A 23 -3.37 0.82 -9.32
C GLY A 23 -3.52 2.21 -9.91
N ALA A 24 -4.76 2.66 -10.02
CA ALA A 24 -5.09 4.00 -10.50
C ALA A 24 -6.47 4.43 -10.00
N THR A 25 -6.72 5.73 -10.04
CA THR A 25 -8.09 6.24 -10.14
C THR A 25 -8.60 5.97 -11.56
N VAL A 26 -9.90 5.73 -11.68
CA VAL A 26 -10.59 5.62 -12.98
C VAL A 26 -11.51 6.82 -13.16
N ASP A 27 -12.71 6.66 -13.73
CA ASP A 27 -13.73 7.72 -13.87
C ASP A 27 -14.28 8.27 -12.53
N THR A 28 -13.64 7.95 -11.40
CA THR A 28 -14.00 8.37 -10.04
C THR A 28 -12.76 8.78 -9.26
N ASP A 29 -12.95 9.36 -8.07
CA ASP A 29 -11.88 9.72 -7.13
C ASP A 29 -11.38 8.54 -6.27
N TYR A 30 -11.92 7.34 -6.48
CA TYR A 30 -11.49 6.13 -5.79
C TYR A 30 -10.25 5.53 -6.44
N PHE A 31 -9.24 5.25 -5.62
CA PHE A 31 -8.06 4.51 -6.06
C PHE A 31 -8.34 3.01 -6.02
N TYR A 32 -8.12 2.34 -7.14
CA TYR A 32 -8.28 0.90 -7.29
C TYR A 32 -6.92 0.21 -7.43
N PHE A 33 -6.78 -0.94 -6.77
CA PHE A 33 -5.65 -1.83 -6.97
C PHE A 33 -5.96 -2.82 -8.09
N PHE A 34 -4.97 -3.10 -8.93
CA PHE A 34 -5.11 -4.03 -10.05
C PHE A 34 -4.37 -5.33 -9.76
N CYS A 35 -5.03 -6.45 -10.03
CA CYS A 35 -4.50 -7.79 -9.80
C CYS A 35 -3.21 -8.00 -10.62
N PRO A 36 -2.09 -8.40 -10.00
CA PRO A 36 -0.82 -8.58 -10.71
C PRO A 36 -0.80 -9.88 -11.55
N LYS A 37 -1.80 -10.75 -11.41
CA LYS A 37 -1.90 -12.05 -12.08
C LYS A 37 -2.90 -12.10 -13.23
N CYS A 38 -3.82 -11.15 -13.28
CA CYS A 38 -4.86 -11.11 -14.30
C CYS A 38 -4.48 -10.12 -15.42
N PRO A 39 -4.94 -10.33 -16.65
CA PRO A 39 -4.88 -9.30 -17.69
C PRO A 39 -5.83 -8.14 -17.38
N ASP A 40 -5.75 -7.09 -18.20
CA ASP A 40 -6.73 -5.99 -18.29
C ASP A 40 -6.99 -5.22 -16.99
N ASP A 41 -5.97 -5.12 -16.13
CA ASP A 41 -6.02 -4.34 -14.89
C ASP A 41 -7.25 -4.71 -14.00
N GLN A 42 -7.57 -6.01 -13.94
CA GLN A 42 -8.66 -6.54 -13.12
C GLN A 42 -8.59 -6.00 -11.68
N ILE A 43 -9.62 -5.27 -11.26
CA ILE A 43 -9.71 -4.67 -9.92
C ILE A 43 -9.77 -5.76 -8.84
N VAL A 44 -9.00 -5.58 -7.76
CA VAL A 44 -9.09 -6.39 -6.54
C VAL A 44 -9.93 -5.71 -5.48
N ARG A 45 -10.55 -6.51 -4.62
CA ARG A 45 -11.33 -6.05 -3.47
C ARG A 45 -10.43 -5.86 -2.26
N VAL A 46 -10.71 -4.83 -1.47
CA VAL A 46 -10.17 -4.70 -0.11
C VAL A 46 -11.13 -5.42 0.84
N LEU A 47 -10.67 -6.50 1.47
CA LEU A 47 -11.48 -7.31 2.39
C LEU A 47 -11.38 -6.83 3.83
N GLU A 48 -10.22 -6.28 4.21
CA GLU A 48 -9.93 -5.83 5.56
C GLU A 48 -8.96 -4.66 5.51
N HIS A 49 -9.07 -3.74 6.46
CA HIS A 49 -8.11 -2.65 6.65
C HIS A 49 -7.75 -2.47 8.12
N GLY A 50 -6.58 -1.90 8.39
CA GLY A 50 -6.15 -1.58 9.74
C GLY A 50 -5.00 -0.57 9.78
N ILE A 51 -4.76 0.00 10.96
CA ILE A 51 -3.63 0.89 11.20
C ILE A 51 -2.44 0.02 11.60
N HIS A 52 -1.42 -0.04 10.74
CA HIS A 52 -0.16 -0.73 11.03
C HIS A 52 0.76 0.12 11.92
N ALA A 53 0.80 1.43 11.65
CA ALA A 53 1.59 2.38 12.43
C ALA A 53 0.92 3.75 12.45
N GLN A 54 1.05 4.46 13.57
CA GLN A 54 0.60 5.84 13.74
C GLN A 54 1.68 6.60 14.52
N GLN A 55 2.08 7.77 14.02
CA GLN A 55 3.06 8.64 14.63
C GLN A 55 2.47 10.03 14.78
N ALA A 56 2.77 10.73 15.88
CA ALA A 56 2.25 12.07 16.13
C ALA A 56 2.73 13.10 15.09
N VAL A 57 3.95 12.91 14.58
CA VAL A 57 4.59 13.79 13.58
C VAL A 57 5.07 12.92 12.42
N ASN A 58 5.02 13.45 11.20
CA ASN A 58 5.56 12.76 10.04
C ASN A 58 7.09 12.98 9.97
N PRO A 59 7.89 11.90 9.81
CA PRO A 59 9.35 11.98 9.86
C PRO A 59 9.98 12.74 8.67
N TYR A 60 9.23 13.02 7.60
CA TYR A 60 9.72 13.73 6.42
C TYR A 60 9.29 15.20 6.38
N ASN A 61 8.60 15.73 7.40
CA ASN A 61 8.12 17.11 7.40
C ASN A 61 9.24 18.14 7.21
N ASP A 62 10.45 17.87 7.70
CA ASP A 62 11.61 18.77 7.54
C ASP A 62 12.27 18.68 6.15
N GLN A 63 11.91 17.67 5.37
CA GLN A 63 12.49 17.38 4.04
C GLN A 63 11.51 17.70 2.90
N CYS A 64 10.24 17.94 3.22
CA CYS A 64 9.18 18.21 2.25
C CYS A 64 8.68 19.65 2.36
N HIS A 65 8.35 20.26 1.22
CA HIS A 65 7.81 21.62 1.18
C HIS A 65 6.42 21.71 1.85
N SER A 66 5.63 20.64 1.73
CA SER A 66 4.33 20.50 2.38
C SER A 66 4.45 19.60 3.60
N VAL A 67 3.78 20.01 4.69
CA VAL A 67 3.85 19.34 5.99
C VAL A 67 2.63 18.40 6.14
N ALA A 68 2.88 17.14 6.44
CA ALA A 68 1.85 16.19 6.84
C ALA A 68 1.52 16.35 8.33
N LYS A 69 0.22 16.31 8.68
CA LYS A 69 -0.24 16.47 10.07
C LYS A 69 0.32 15.39 11.01
N ASN A 70 0.43 14.17 10.52
CA ASN A 70 0.89 13.00 11.27
C ASN A 70 1.51 11.95 10.32
N GLY A 71 2.25 11.00 10.91
CA GLY A 71 2.76 9.84 10.19
C GLY A 71 1.81 8.65 10.37
N PHE A 72 1.62 7.85 9.33
CA PHE A 72 0.80 6.64 9.38
C PHE A 72 1.24 5.59 8.36
N THR A 73 0.87 4.36 8.65
CA THR A 73 0.82 3.27 7.68
C THR A 73 -0.49 2.53 7.85
N LEU A 74 -1.28 2.47 6.77
CA LEU A 74 -2.49 1.67 6.68
C LEU A 74 -2.13 0.34 6.01
N ALA A 75 -2.67 -0.75 6.53
CA ALA A 75 -2.56 -2.08 5.95
C ALA A 75 -3.92 -2.52 5.40
N PHE A 76 -3.90 -3.23 4.28
CA PHE A 76 -5.09 -3.79 3.66
C PHE A 76 -4.85 -5.24 3.27
N ARG A 77 -5.87 -6.08 3.47
CA ARG A 77 -5.93 -7.43 2.87
C ARG A 77 -6.74 -7.32 1.59
N ILE A 78 -6.15 -7.74 0.47
CA ILE A 78 -6.74 -7.63 -0.86
C ILE A 78 -7.06 -9.01 -1.44
N HIS A 79 -8.08 -9.09 -2.29
CA HIS A 79 -8.52 -10.32 -2.94
C HIS A 79 -9.00 -10.08 -4.37
N CYS A 80 -8.57 -10.91 -5.32
CA CYS A 80 -9.07 -10.94 -6.69
C CYS A 80 -10.13 -12.04 -6.84
N ASP A 81 -11.39 -11.64 -7.09
CA ASP A 81 -12.49 -12.59 -7.31
C ASP A 81 -12.32 -13.44 -8.58
N SER A 82 -11.52 -12.99 -9.55
CA SER A 82 -11.32 -13.70 -10.83
C SER A 82 -10.36 -14.90 -10.71
N CYS A 83 -9.24 -14.74 -10.02
CA CYS A 83 -8.19 -15.77 -9.95
C CYS A 83 -7.89 -16.28 -8.52
N GLY A 84 -8.59 -15.76 -7.52
CA GLY A 84 -8.40 -16.14 -6.12
C GLY A 84 -7.12 -15.59 -5.48
N PHE A 85 -6.38 -14.72 -6.16
CA PHE A 85 -5.19 -14.07 -5.60
C PHE A 85 -5.56 -13.31 -4.32
N GLU A 86 -4.82 -13.55 -3.25
CA GLU A 86 -5.00 -12.87 -1.97
C GLU A 86 -3.64 -12.44 -1.42
N ASP A 87 -3.56 -11.22 -0.91
CA ASP A 87 -2.30 -10.65 -0.42
C ASP A 87 -2.52 -9.47 0.52
N PHE A 88 -1.43 -8.89 1.01
CA PHE A 88 -1.41 -7.73 1.89
C PHE A 88 -0.64 -6.57 1.26
N ILE A 89 -1.20 -5.37 1.37
CA ILE A 89 -0.56 -4.14 0.91
C ILE A 89 -0.51 -3.12 2.04
N LYS A 90 0.40 -2.14 1.93
CA LYS A 90 0.52 -1.05 2.88
C LYS A 90 0.57 0.29 2.14
N ILE A 91 -0.21 1.26 2.59
CA ILE A 91 -0.11 2.66 2.17
C ILE A 91 0.52 3.43 3.32
N SER A 92 1.64 4.09 3.07
CA SER A 92 2.41 4.76 4.11
C SER A 92 2.82 6.15 3.66
N ASN A 93 2.62 7.15 4.52
CA ASN A 93 3.29 8.44 4.39
C ASN A 93 4.51 8.53 5.32
N THR A 94 4.97 7.41 5.90
CA THR A 94 6.24 7.32 6.65
C THR A 94 7.31 6.59 5.85
N GLY A 95 7.01 6.15 4.63
CA GLY A 95 7.99 5.66 3.66
C GLY A 95 8.62 6.81 2.84
N TRP A 96 9.45 6.49 1.86
CA TRP A 96 10.09 7.47 0.98
C TRP A 96 9.07 8.40 0.29
N GLN A 97 9.23 9.71 0.46
CA GLN A 97 8.34 10.75 -0.09
C GLN A 97 9.05 11.76 -1.03
N GLY A 98 10.37 11.64 -1.18
CA GLY A 98 11.21 12.71 -1.75
C GLY A 98 11.57 12.57 -3.24
N GLY A 99 11.08 11.57 -3.97
CA GLY A 99 11.63 11.31 -5.31
C GLY A 99 10.88 10.26 -6.14
N ARG A 100 11.55 9.74 -7.18
CA ARG A 100 10.95 8.76 -8.10
C ARG A 100 10.98 7.36 -7.49
N ALA A 101 10.00 6.52 -7.80
CA ALA A 101 9.97 5.13 -7.33
C ALA A 101 11.20 4.30 -7.76
N VAL A 102 11.88 4.69 -8.85
CA VAL A 102 13.17 4.08 -9.26
C VAL A 102 14.29 4.36 -8.28
N ASP A 103 14.28 5.51 -7.60
CA ASP A 103 15.34 5.90 -6.67
C ASP A 103 15.28 5.04 -5.41
N MET A 104 14.06 4.69 -4.95
CA MET A 104 13.85 3.81 -3.81
C MET A 104 14.35 2.37 -4.08
N ARG A 105 14.13 1.84 -5.30
CA ARG A 105 14.56 0.48 -5.66
C ARG A 105 16.08 0.31 -5.69
N ASN A 106 16.81 1.39 -5.96
CA ASN A 106 18.28 1.41 -5.97
C ASN A 106 18.89 1.72 -4.59
N SER A 107 18.04 2.00 -3.59
CA SER A 107 18.45 2.36 -2.21
C SER A 107 18.33 1.20 -1.23
N SER A 108 17.79 0.05 -1.66
CA SER A 108 17.79 -1.18 -0.88
C SER A 108 19.12 -1.92 -1.08
N PRO A 109 19.82 -2.34 -0.01
CA PRO A 109 21.05 -3.13 -0.11
C PRO A 109 20.81 -4.50 -0.77
#